data_AF-A0A7S3DR44-F1
#
_entry.id   AF-A0A7S3DR44-F1
#
_cell.length_a   1.000
_cell.length_b   1.000
_cell.length_c   1.000
_cell.angle_alpha   90.00
_cell.angle_beta   90.00
_cell.angle_gamma   90.00
#
_symmetry.space_group_name_H-M   'P 1'
#
loop_
_entity.id
_entity.type
_entity.pdbx_description
1 polymer ?
#
loop_
_entity_poly.entity_id
_entity_poly.type
_entity_poly.pdbx_seq_one_letter_code
_entity_poly.pdbx_strand_id
1 'polypeptide(L)'
;VMAGALFLSAYIPPQHAQLALLATVTLVASAYGGSWVLAVGILSDWFGTRDFGKNYGILAMGPALSGMIFNSASAWLYEQNTSHDSVVCVGPSCYHGAFQLTGAAALVCAALLCVLGCRRR
;
A
#
# COMPACT_ATOMS: atom_id res chain seq x y z
N VAL A 1 6.55 10.15 1.11
CA VAL A 1 5.32 10.91 1.51
C VAL A 1 4.18 9.95 1.89
N MET A 2 3.73 9.06 0.99
CA MET A 2 2.68 8.06 1.26
C MET A 2 2.94 7.14 2.48
N ALA A 3 4.15 6.58 2.59
CA ALA A 3 4.53 5.73 3.72
C ALA A 3 4.47 6.48 5.07
N GLY A 4 4.89 7.76 5.08
CA GLY A 4 4.83 8.62 6.27
C GLY A 4 3.40 8.97 6.68
N ALA A 5 2.48 9.16 5.71
CA ALA A 5 1.07 9.42 5.99
C ALA A 5 0.39 8.22 6.67
N LEU A 6 0.66 6.99 6.20
CA LEU A 6 0.16 5.75 6.81
C LEU A 6 0.67 5.55 8.24
N PHE A 7 1.96 5.82 8.48
CA PHE A 7 2.53 5.77 9.83
C PHE A 7 1.96 6.86 10.75
N LEU A 8 1.81 8.10 10.26
CA LEU A 8 1.21 9.18 11.03
C LEU A 8 -0.26 8.87 11.37
N SER A 9 -1.03 8.31 10.44
CA SER A 9 -2.42 7.92 10.71
C SER A 9 -2.55 6.81 11.76
N ALA A 10 -1.53 5.99 11.96
CA ALA A 10 -1.51 5.00 13.04
C ALA A 10 -1.40 5.68 14.42
N TYR A 11 -0.60 6.76 14.53
CA TYR A 11 -0.29 7.40 15.82
C TYR A 11 -1.17 8.62 16.19
N ILE A 12 -2.13 9.04 15.35
CA ILE A 12 -2.95 10.24 15.59
C ILE A 12 -4.17 9.96 16.51
N PRO A 13 -4.42 10.79 17.53
CA PRO A 13 -5.60 10.66 18.42
C PRO A 13 -6.94 10.95 17.71
N PRO A 14 -8.06 10.40 18.23
CA PRO A 14 -9.35 10.31 17.53
C PRO A 14 -9.96 11.66 17.10
N GLN A 15 -9.60 12.77 17.74
CA GLN A 15 -10.11 14.13 17.42
C GLN A 15 -9.64 14.71 16.07
N HIS A 16 -8.55 14.20 15.50
CA HIS A 16 -8.04 14.63 14.17
C HIS A 16 -8.00 13.49 13.13
N ALA A 17 -8.59 12.33 13.47
CA ALA A 17 -8.50 11.12 12.65
C ALA A 17 -9.15 11.27 11.27
N GLN A 18 -10.28 11.97 11.15
CA GLN A 18 -11.01 12.08 9.88
C GLN A 18 -10.20 12.81 8.80
N LEU A 19 -9.57 13.93 9.14
CA LEU A 19 -8.76 14.70 8.19
C LEU A 19 -7.49 13.93 7.80
N ALA A 20 -6.85 13.26 8.76
CA ALA A 20 -5.67 12.45 8.52
C ALA A 20 -5.96 11.25 7.60
N LEU A 21 -7.11 10.59 7.79
CA LEU A 21 -7.55 9.50 6.93
C LEU A 21 -7.87 10.00 5.51
N LEU A 22 -8.58 11.12 5.36
CA LEU A 22 -8.86 11.72 4.06
C LEU A 22 -7.58 12.12 3.31
N ALA A 23 -6.63 12.75 4.00
CA ALA A 23 -5.33 13.09 3.44
C ALA A 23 -4.56 11.83 3.00
N THR A 24 -4.60 10.77 3.81
CA THR A 24 -3.91 9.52 3.50
C THR A 24 -4.53 8.83 2.27
N VAL A 25 -5.86 8.72 2.22
CA VAL A 25 -6.57 8.09 1.09
C VAL A 25 -6.33 8.85 -0.21
N THR A 26 -6.41 10.18 -0.20
CA THR A 26 -6.17 11.01 -1.40
C THR A 26 -4.73 10.91 -1.90
N LEU A 27 -3.75 10.88 -0.98
CA LEU A 27 -2.33 10.66 -1.32
C LEU A 27 -2.08 9.25 -1.89
N VAL A 28 -2.70 8.21 -1.32
CA VAL A 28 -2.58 6.84 -1.83
C VAL A 28 -3.22 6.73 -3.21
N ALA A 29 -4.42 7.27 -3.41
CA ALA A 29 -5.11 7.23 -4.69
C ALA A 29 -4.33 7.94 -5.81
N SER A 30 -3.80 9.13 -5.53
CA SER A 30 -3.00 9.89 -6.51
C SER A 30 -1.68 9.18 -6.85
N ALA A 31 -0.97 8.65 -5.84
CA ALA A 31 0.25 7.89 -6.06
C ALA A 31 0.01 6.60 -6.85
N TYR A 32 -1.05 5.86 -6.51
CA TYR A 32 -1.44 4.63 -7.21
C TYR A 32 -1.77 4.92 -8.69
N GLY A 33 -2.62 5.91 -8.95
CA GLY A 33 -2.97 6.31 -10.32
C GLY A 33 -1.74 6.75 -11.13
N GLY A 34 -0.86 7.57 -10.55
CA GLY A 34 0.38 7.98 -11.19
C GLY A 34 1.31 6.81 -11.51
N SER A 35 1.48 5.88 -10.57
CA SER A 35 2.33 4.70 -10.77
C SER A 35 1.84 3.80 -11.90
N TRP A 36 0.52 3.66 -12.07
CA TRP A 36 -0.06 2.83 -13.12
C TRP A 36 0.17 3.44 -14.50
N VAL A 37 -0.05 4.75 -14.65
CA VAL A 37 0.18 5.47 -15.90
C VAL A 37 1.67 5.41 -16.29
N LEU A 38 2.56 5.67 -15.34
CA LEU A 38 4.00 5.59 -15.57
C LEU A 38 4.45 4.18 -15.96
N ALA A 39 3.92 3.15 -15.31
CA ALA A 39 4.29 1.77 -15.60
C ALA A 39 3.88 1.36 -17.02
N VAL A 40 2.67 1.75 -17.47
CA VAL A 40 2.22 1.51 -18.86
C VAL A 40 3.10 2.27 -19.86
N GLY A 41 3.43 3.54 -19.59
CA GLY A 41 4.31 4.33 -20.45
C GLY A 41 5.70 3.71 -20.59
N ILE A 42 6.33 3.36 -19.47
CA ILE A 42 7.66 2.72 -19.46
C ILE A 42 7.62 1.38 -20.20
N LEU A 43 6.58 0.57 -19.99
CA LEU A 43 6.45 -0.70 -20.70
C LEU A 43 6.32 -0.51 -22.22
N SER A 44 5.57 0.49 -22.65
CA SER A 44 5.42 0.82 -24.07
C SER A 44 6.75 1.29 -24.68
N ASP A 45 7.48 2.17 -23.98
CA ASP A 45 8.73 2.74 -24.49
C ASP A 45 9.89 1.72 -24.50
N TRP A 46 9.99 0.87 -23.48
CA TRP A 46 11.11 -0.08 -23.36
C TRP A 46 10.92 -1.36 -24.15
N PHE A 47 9.70 -1.92 -24.17
CA PHE A 47 9.44 -3.24 -24.75
C PHE A 47 8.72 -3.17 -26.09
N GLY A 48 8.28 -1.97 -26.50
CA GLY A 48 7.48 -1.79 -27.71
C GLY A 48 6.10 -2.47 -27.61
N THR A 49 5.34 -2.43 -28.70
CA THR A 49 3.95 -2.91 -28.73
C THR A 49 3.82 -4.43 -28.92
N ARG A 50 4.86 -5.10 -29.44
CA ARG A 50 4.78 -6.51 -29.86
C ARG A 50 4.54 -7.49 -28.71
N ASP A 51 5.19 -7.28 -27.57
CA ASP A 51 5.06 -8.13 -26.38
C ASP A 51 4.43 -7.37 -25.19
N PHE A 52 3.83 -6.20 -25.44
CA PHE A 52 3.23 -5.33 -24.42
C PHE A 52 2.20 -6.07 -23.56
N GLY A 53 1.29 -6.83 -24.19
CA GLY A 53 0.24 -7.56 -23.47
C GLY A 53 0.77 -8.58 -22.46
N LYS A 54 1.89 -9.26 -22.78
CA LYS A 54 2.53 -10.22 -21.85
C LYS A 54 3.16 -9.49 -20.67
N ASN A 55 3.93 -8.44 -20.94
CA ASN A 55 4.64 -7.68 -19.92
C ASN A 55 3.67 -6.92 -18.99
N TYR A 56 2.63 -6.31 -19.57
CA TYR A 56 1.56 -5.68 -18.82
C TYR A 56 0.74 -6.70 -18.03
N GLY A 57 0.50 -7.90 -18.58
CA GLY A 57 -0.14 -8.99 -17.85
C GLY A 57 0.63 -9.38 -16.58
N ILE A 58 1.96 -9.52 -16.67
CA ILE A 58 2.83 -9.80 -15.51
C ILE A 58 2.78 -8.63 -14.51
N LEU A 59 2.84 -7.39 -14.99
CA LEU A 59 2.72 -6.20 -14.14
C LEU A 59 1.37 -6.17 -13.39
N ALA A 60 0.28 -6.50 -14.08
CA ALA A 60 -1.07 -6.52 -13.51
C ALA A 60 -1.31 -7.65 -12.50
N MET A 61 -0.48 -8.69 -12.48
CA MET A 61 -0.48 -9.69 -11.42
C MET A 61 0.05 -9.14 -10.08
N GLY A 62 0.85 -8.08 -10.12
CA GLY A 62 1.40 -7.43 -8.92
C GLY A 62 0.32 -7.04 -7.89
N PRO A 63 -0.68 -6.22 -8.27
CA PRO A 63 -1.82 -5.87 -7.40
C PRO A 63 -2.62 -7.07 -6.87
N ALA A 64 -2.80 -8.13 -7.68
CA ALA A 64 -3.52 -9.32 -7.24
C ALA A 64 -2.75 -10.07 -6.15
N LEU A 65 -1.44 -10.26 -6.36
CA LEU A 65 -0.57 -10.92 -5.40
C LEU A 65 -0.42 -10.11 -4.10
N SER A 66 -0.27 -8.79 -4.21
CA SER A 66 -0.20 -7.93 -3.02
C SER A 66 -1.51 -7.95 -2.25
N GLY A 67 -2.66 -7.92 -2.94
CA GLY A 67 -3.98 -8.06 -2.33
C GLY A 67 -4.08 -9.36 -1.53
N MET A 68 -3.66 -10.50 -2.09
CA MET A 68 -3.65 -11.77 -1.36
C MET A 68 -2.80 -11.72 -0.10
N ILE A 69 -1.57 -11.21 -0.19
CA ILE A 69 -0.63 -11.21 0.95
C ILE A 69 -1.11 -10.25 2.06
N PHE A 70 -1.37 -8.98 1.69
CA PHE A 70 -1.68 -7.95 2.69
C PHE A 70 -3.09 -8.04 3.23
N ASN A 71 -4.08 -8.49 2.45
CA ASN A 71 -5.44 -8.68 2.98
C ASN A 71 -5.47 -9.85 3.95
N SER A 72 -4.81 -10.98 3.64
CA SER A 72 -4.72 -12.11 4.58
C SER A 72 -3.99 -11.73 5.86
N ALA A 73 -2.88 -10.99 5.77
CA ALA A 73 -2.17 -10.52 6.96
C ALA A 73 -3.01 -9.53 7.79
N SER A 74 -3.75 -8.64 7.15
CA SER A 74 -4.63 -7.68 7.84
C SER A 74 -5.83 -8.37 8.49
N ALA A 75 -6.39 -9.40 7.85
CA ALA A 75 -7.46 -10.21 8.41
C ALA A 75 -6.99 -10.98 9.65
N TRP A 76 -5.79 -11.57 9.61
CA TRP A 76 -5.21 -12.26 10.76
C TRP A 76 -4.97 -11.30 11.93
N LEU A 77 -4.46 -10.09 11.68
CA LEU A 77 -4.31 -9.06 12.71
C LEU A 77 -5.67 -8.62 13.30
N TYR A 78 -6.71 -8.55 12.47
CA TYR A 78 -8.05 -8.23 12.92
C TYR A 78 -8.62 -9.31 13.83
N GLU A 79 -8.48 -10.58 13.46
CA GLU A 79 -8.93 -11.73 14.27
C GLU A 79 -8.23 -11.79 15.63
N GLN A 80 -6.93 -11.50 15.69
CA GLN A 80 -6.19 -11.48 16.96
C GLN A 80 -6.68 -10.44 17.97
N ASN A 81 -7.22 -9.32 17.48
CA ASN A 81 -7.74 -8.26 18.32
C ASN A 81 -9.23 -8.42 18.62
N THR A 82 -9.87 -9.45 18.05
CA THR A 82 -11.28 -9.78 18.31
C THR A 82 -11.40 -10.51 19.65
N SER A 83 -12.23 -9.98 20.55
CA SER A 83 -12.51 -10.63 21.84
C SER A 83 -13.25 -11.96 21.63
N HIS A 84 -12.97 -12.98 22.45
CA HIS A 84 -13.61 -14.30 22.35
C HIS A 84 -15.15 -14.28 22.38
N ASP A 85 -15.75 -13.25 23.02
CA ASP A 85 -17.21 -13.10 23.15
C ASP A 85 -17.86 -12.28 22.02
N SER A 86 -17.07 -11.72 21.10
CA SER A 86 -17.57 -10.85 20.01
C SER A 86 -17.13 -11.38 18.65
N VAL A 87 -18.04 -11.41 17.68
CA VAL A 87 -17.71 -11.82 16.30
C VAL A 87 -17.02 -10.69 15.52
N VAL A 88 -17.02 -9.46 16.05
CA VAL A 88 -16.56 -8.26 15.35
C VAL A 88 -15.61 -7.46 16.26
N CYS A 89 -14.41 -7.17 15.76
CA CYS A 89 -13.50 -6.22 16.37
C CYS A 89 -13.89 -4.80 15.97
N VAL A 90 -14.11 -3.94 16.97
CA VAL A 90 -14.49 -2.54 16.78
C VAL A 90 -13.49 -1.64 17.46
N GLY A 91 -13.01 -0.64 16.72
CA GLY A 91 -12.15 0.41 17.25
C GLY A 91 -10.77 0.49 16.57
N PRO A 92 -9.95 1.48 16.96
CA PRO A 92 -8.67 1.75 16.32
C PRO A 92 -7.67 0.60 16.45
N SER A 93 -7.70 -0.12 17.58
CA SER A 93 -6.76 -1.20 17.90
C SER A 93 -6.81 -2.35 16.88
N CYS A 94 -7.99 -2.63 16.30
CA CYS A 94 -8.18 -3.68 15.29
C CYS A 94 -7.45 -3.40 13.97
N TYR A 95 -7.31 -2.11 13.61
CA TYR A 95 -6.74 -1.68 12.33
C TYR A 95 -5.33 -1.11 12.46
N HIS A 96 -4.91 -0.73 13.67
CA HIS A 96 -3.61 -0.14 13.93
C HIS A 96 -2.45 -1.02 13.45
N GLY A 97 -2.52 -2.33 13.72
CA GLY A 97 -1.52 -3.29 13.23
C GLY A 97 -1.44 -3.36 11.71
N ALA A 98 -2.59 -3.30 11.02
CA ALA A 98 -2.63 -3.33 9.55
C ALA A 98 -2.00 -2.06 8.93
N PHE A 99 -2.26 -0.88 9.53
CA PHE A 99 -1.62 0.37 9.11
C PHE A 99 -0.11 0.35 9.34
N GLN A 100 0.36 -0.21 10.47
CA GLN A 100 1.80 -0.35 10.73
C GLN A 100 2.48 -1.32 9.75
N LEU A 101 1.85 -2.46 9.48
CA LEU A 101 2.37 -3.46 8.54
C LEU A 101 2.50 -2.88 7.12
N THR A 102 1.43 -2.27 6.61
CA THR A 102 1.41 -1.67 5.27
C THR A 102 2.31 -0.44 5.18
N GLY A 103 2.37 0.37 6.23
CA GLY A 103 3.32 1.48 6.34
C GLY A 103 4.78 1.00 6.28
N ALA A 104 5.14 -0.02 7.06
CA ALA A 104 6.50 -0.58 7.10
C ALA A 104 6.90 -1.14 5.73
N ALA A 105 6.01 -1.91 5.10
CA ALA A 105 6.23 -2.41 3.74
C ALA A 105 6.45 -1.26 2.75
N ALA A 106 5.66 -0.18 2.84
CA ALA A 106 5.83 0.99 1.98
C ALA A 106 7.16 1.72 2.21
N LEU A 107 7.67 1.81 3.45
CA LEU A 107 8.99 2.37 3.74
C LEU A 107 10.12 1.51 3.16
N VAL A 108 10.03 0.19 3.29
CA VAL A 108 11.01 -0.74 2.71
C VAL A 108 11.04 -0.58 1.19
N CYS A 109 9.87 -0.55 0.54
CA CYS A 109 9.77 -0.32 -0.90
C CYS A 109 10.37 1.04 -1.30
N ALA A 110 10.07 2.11 -0.55
CA ALA A 110 10.64 3.43 -0.82
C ALA A 110 12.16 3.44 -0.67
N ALA A 111 12.70 2.82 0.38
CA ALA A 111 14.14 2.70 0.59
C ALA A 111 14.81 1.91 -0.54
N LEU A 112 14.22 0.79 -0.97
CA LEU A 112 14.72 0.00 -2.10
C LEU A 112 14.73 0.82 -3.39
N LEU A 113 13.65 1.55 -3.69
CA LEU A 113 13.59 2.42 -4.86
C LEU A 113 14.62 3.55 -4.79
N CYS A 114 14.82 4.17 -3.62
CA CYS A 114 15.86 5.17 -3.41
C CYS A 114 17.26 4.57 -3.64
N VAL A 115 17.57 3.41 -3.07
CA VAL A 115 18.85 2.72 -3.27
C VAL A 115 19.07 2.37 -4.75
N LEU A 116 18.07 1.80 -5.42
CA LEU A 116 18.16 1.48 -6.84
C LEU A 116 18.31 2.74 -7.71
N GLY A 117 17.64 3.83 -7.36
CA GLY A 117 17.77 5.13 -8.03
C GLY A 117 19.16 5.75 -7.83
N CYS A 118 19.70 5.70 -6.62
CA CYS A 118 21.06 6.16 -6.31
C CYS A 118 22.14 5.27 -6.95
N ARG A 119 21.89 3.97 -7.14
CA ARG A 119 22.82 3.05 -7.83
C ARG A 119 22.82 3.20 -9.35
N ARG A 120 21.75 3.74 -9.94
CA ARG A 120 21.62 3.95 -11.39
C ARG A 120 22.08 5.33 -11.85
N ARG A 121 22.33 6.26 -10.92
CA ARG A 121 23.01 7.53 -11.17
C ARG A 121 24.50 7.39 -10.90
#